data_AF-A0A932GKI2-F1
#
_entry.id   AF-A0A932GKI2-F1
#
_cell.length_a   1.000
_cell.length_b   1.000
_cell.length_c   1.000
_cell.angle_alpha   90.00
_cell.angle_beta   90.00
_cell.angle_gamma   90.00
#
_symmetry.space_group_name_H-M   'P 1'
#
loop_
_entity.id
_entity.type
_entity.pdbx_description
1 polymer ?
#
loop_
_entity_poly.entity_id
_entity_poly.type
_entity_poly.pdbx_seq_one_letter_code
_entity_poly.pdbx_strand_id
1 'polypeptide(L)'
;MRPAPARPASSPAPAARTGAALVTALLVTGVLMLLGVGFLNLSATEVQIAANQRQADQALFLAEAGLAQAVRDLVYDLNFKQAAGVRPSWRYNADAGEPAGRVLNAPPRLAWDEDSRRPVPAPALALDLTQAGRAAPPPPQYLDSDLKRRGKLDWFAQPWVRVPYPNTTLGNPDRGTLGSYRVDLLSESSSPNRIYVRVAGETARGRARVVLRGELEAADLSPWNTAAYVGGSLHGGKPVPGTLVLRGSAYVRGAAALGNSAHLYNNYSDGRGAPAPDAILVGKLPPLPDGSLRGTLRVRGDLSMSGASSIGLPEEGGDPVKQTMDGIYVTGSISTPAGALYADRLGSRVPDVPPPSLLDHHTRLDAQAGTGRVRGAAGGTEAERAMSLYREDAGGAVLNDATARILGIEKDGGCFRISHSTPSFVLGNPGNRVIYDQAASLLTFEGAGPRGEGVLAFVDGCLKVHLRGSLQYRNTGTLVVNGDVRLEGERGGGALYAADTYPIPHSLGVVARDDITFDGSPGSRYLGAFFAGGRIQVRREIILGGALVAADELRPERATHLYQVPALVSNLPPGMPGGGAQWMLIALSWREMLEQ
;
A
#
# COMPACT_ATOMS: atom_id res chain seq x y z
N MET A 1 -40.25 38.32 103.68
CA MET A 1 -39.83 39.37 102.72
C MET A 1 -40.62 39.21 101.43
N ARG A 2 -41.05 40.35 100.84
CA ARG A 2 -41.47 40.66 99.44
C ARG A 2 -41.27 39.60 98.33
N PRO A 3 -41.92 39.73 97.13
CA PRO A 3 -43.01 40.64 96.71
C PRO A 3 -44.17 39.94 95.95
N ALA A 4 -45.25 40.70 95.71
CA ALA A 4 -46.46 40.26 95.00
C ALA A 4 -46.27 40.10 93.48
N PRO A 5 -46.92 39.10 92.83
CA PRO A 5 -46.93 38.99 91.37
C PRO A 5 -48.13 39.73 90.74
N ALA A 6 -47.85 40.32 89.58
CA ALA A 6 -48.68 41.26 88.84
C ALA A 6 -49.89 40.61 88.11
N ARG A 7 -50.92 41.44 87.92
CA ARG A 7 -52.15 41.15 87.16
C ARG A 7 -51.85 40.78 85.69
N PRO A 8 -52.53 39.77 85.12
CA PRO A 8 -52.43 39.43 83.71
C PRO A 8 -53.12 40.47 82.81
N ALA A 9 -52.44 40.86 81.74
CA ALA A 9 -52.97 41.69 80.67
C ALA A 9 -53.94 40.89 79.79
N SER A 10 -55.09 41.49 79.49
CA SER A 10 -56.15 40.98 78.64
C SER A 10 -55.70 40.87 77.17
N SER A 11 -55.81 39.67 76.60
CA SER A 11 -55.58 39.41 75.18
C SER A 11 -56.64 40.08 74.29
N PRO A 12 -56.25 40.74 73.19
CA PRO A 12 -57.18 41.30 72.21
C PRO A 12 -57.83 40.22 71.36
N ALA A 13 -59.11 40.42 71.03
CA ALA A 13 -59.93 39.54 70.21
C ALA A 13 -59.38 39.40 68.77
N PRO A 14 -59.47 38.21 68.14
CA PRO A 14 -59.00 37.98 66.79
C PRO A 14 -59.91 38.68 65.76
N ALA A 15 -59.34 39.61 65.00
CA ALA A 15 -60.00 40.23 63.87
C ALA A 15 -60.19 39.21 62.73
N ALA A 16 -61.44 38.98 62.34
CA ALA A 16 -61.81 38.14 61.20
C ALA A 16 -61.22 38.70 59.89
N ARG A 17 -60.18 38.05 59.37
CA ARG A 17 -59.63 38.22 58.01
C ARG A 17 -59.63 36.85 57.32
N THR A 18 -60.73 36.47 56.66
CA THR A 18 -60.94 35.08 56.19
C THR A 18 -61.44 34.93 54.74
N GLY A 19 -60.91 35.73 53.80
CA GLY A 19 -61.20 35.55 52.36
C GLY A 19 -59.96 35.47 51.46
N ALA A 20 -59.02 36.39 51.61
CA ALA A 20 -57.89 36.53 50.67
C ALA A 20 -56.82 35.43 50.79
N ALA A 21 -56.67 34.80 51.97
CA ALA A 21 -55.68 33.76 52.21
C ALA A 21 -56.01 32.44 51.46
N LEU A 22 -57.30 32.12 51.32
CA LEU A 22 -57.73 30.92 50.59
C LEU A 22 -57.50 31.08 49.08
N VAL A 23 -57.83 32.27 48.54
CA VAL A 23 -57.64 32.57 47.12
C VAL A 23 -56.16 32.57 46.74
N THR A 24 -55.29 33.16 47.58
CA THR A 24 -53.83 33.13 47.37
C THR A 24 -53.28 31.71 47.49
N ALA A 25 -53.72 30.91 48.46
CA ALA A 25 -53.30 29.51 48.58
C ALA A 25 -53.71 28.67 47.35
N LEU A 26 -54.94 28.82 46.85
CA LEU A 26 -55.41 28.14 45.64
C LEU A 26 -54.62 28.56 44.39
N LEU A 27 -54.34 29.86 44.25
CA LEU A 27 -53.59 30.38 43.10
C LEU A 27 -52.13 29.89 43.13
N VAL A 28 -51.47 29.94 44.29
CA VAL A 28 -50.11 29.40 44.46
C VAL A 28 -50.08 27.89 44.20
N THR A 29 -51.06 27.15 44.71
CA THR A 29 -51.16 25.69 44.46
C THR A 29 -51.37 25.40 42.98
N GLY A 30 -52.22 26.18 42.29
CA GLY A 30 -52.44 26.06 40.86
C GLY A 30 -51.17 26.34 40.04
N VAL A 31 -50.42 27.38 40.39
CA VAL A 31 -49.13 27.71 39.74
C VAL A 31 -48.10 26.61 39.97
N LEU A 32 -47.98 26.10 41.21
CA LEU A 32 -47.07 25.00 41.53
C LEU A 32 -47.44 23.71 40.79
N MET A 33 -48.73 23.41 40.64
CA MET A 33 -49.20 22.24 39.91
C MET A 33 -48.89 22.35 38.41
N LEU A 34 -49.09 23.53 37.82
CA LEU A 34 -48.71 23.79 36.42
C LEU A 34 -47.19 23.69 36.20
N LEU A 35 -46.39 24.23 37.12
CA LEU A 35 -44.93 24.07 37.09
C LEU A 35 -44.53 22.59 37.21
N GLY A 36 -45.18 21.84 38.11
CA GLY A 36 -44.93 20.40 38.28
C GLY A 36 -45.19 19.59 37.01
N VAL A 37 -46.31 19.85 36.32
CA VAL A 37 -46.61 19.23 35.02
C VAL A 37 -45.59 19.66 33.95
N GLY A 38 -45.18 20.93 33.95
CA GLY A 38 -44.13 21.44 33.06
C GLY A 38 -42.80 20.70 33.21
N PHE A 39 -42.34 20.48 34.45
CA PHE A 39 -41.12 19.74 34.73
C PHE A 39 -41.21 18.26 34.35
N LEU A 40 -42.37 17.61 34.55
CA LEU A 40 -42.58 16.22 34.14
C LEU A 40 -42.52 16.06 32.62
N ASN A 41 -43.12 16.98 31.85
CA ASN A 41 -43.06 16.96 30.39
C ASN A 41 -41.63 17.19 29.87
N LEU A 42 -40.90 18.12 30.48
CA LEU A 42 -39.50 18.39 30.15
C LEU A 42 -38.63 17.15 30.43
N SER A 43 -38.80 16.53 31.61
CA SER A 43 -38.06 15.31 31.97
C SER A 43 -38.39 14.13 31.05
N ALA A 44 -39.65 13.92 30.68
CA ALA A 44 -40.04 12.88 29.73
C ALA A 44 -39.40 13.11 28.34
N THR A 45 -39.35 14.36 27.90
CA THR A 45 -38.70 14.76 26.63
C THR A 45 -37.19 14.51 26.69
N GLU A 46 -36.52 14.87 27.78
CA GLU A 46 -35.09 14.61 27.99
C GLU A 46 -34.77 13.11 28.00
N VAL A 47 -35.59 12.30 28.69
CA VAL A 47 -35.44 10.83 28.71
C VAL A 47 -35.60 10.24 27.32
N GLN A 48 -36.55 10.75 26.51
CA GLN A 48 -36.74 10.31 25.13
C GLN A 48 -35.57 10.71 24.23
N ILE A 49 -35.05 11.94 24.35
CA ILE A 49 -33.85 12.39 23.63
C ILE A 49 -32.65 11.51 24.01
N ALA A 50 -32.43 11.25 25.29
CA ALA A 50 -31.35 10.40 25.77
C ALA A 50 -31.51 8.93 25.34
N ALA A 51 -32.74 8.43 25.21
CA ALA A 51 -33.00 7.09 24.70
C ALA A 51 -32.73 7.00 23.19
N ASN A 52 -33.13 8.02 22.41
CA ASN A 52 -32.89 8.08 20.97
C ASN A 52 -31.39 8.22 20.67
N GLN A 53 -30.67 9.09 21.41
CA GLN A 53 -29.22 9.24 21.26
C GLN A 53 -28.50 7.93 21.54
N ARG A 54 -28.83 7.24 22.63
CA ARG A 54 -28.23 5.93 22.94
C ARG A 54 -28.51 4.88 21.87
N GLN A 55 -29.69 4.88 21.25
CA GLN A 55 -30.02 3.95 20.18
C GLN A 55 -29.28 4.29 18.87
N ALA A 56 -29.15 5.58 18.56
CA ALA A 56 -28.36 6.04 17.42
C ALA A 56 -26.88 5.65 17.58
N ASP A 57 -26.30 5.91 18.75
CA ASP A 57 -24.92 5.53 19.06
C ASP A 57 -24.73 4.00 18.95
N GLN A 58 -25.69 3.20 19.46
CA GLN A 58 -25.67 1.74 19.32
C GLN A 58 -25.73 1.29 17.86
N ALA A 59 -26.60 1.90 17.05
CA ALA A 59 -26.70 1.61 15.62
C ALA A 59 -25.41 1.98 14.88
N LEU A 60 -24.77 3.09 15.25
CA LEU A 60 -23.47 3.50 14.71
C LEU A 60 -22.39 2.47 15.06
N PHE A 61 -22.28 2.03 16.32
CA PHE A 61 -21.32 0.99 16.72
C PHE A 61 -21.50 -0.32 15.94
N LEU A 62 -22.75 -0.73 15.69
CA LEU A 62 -23.05 -1.90 14.86
C LEU A 62 -22.59 -1.70 13.41
N ALA A 63 -22.83 -0.51 12.85
CA ALA A 63 -22.39 -0.18 11.50
C ALA A 63 -20.85 -0.14 11.38
N GLU A 64 -20.16 0.42 12.37
CA GLU A 64 -18.70 0.43 12.43
C GLU A 64 -18.11 -0.98 12.55
N ALA A 65 -18.74 -1.86 13.33
CA ALA A 65 -18.34 -3.26 13.44
C ALA A 65 -18.44 -3.99 12.08
N GLY A 66 -19.56 -3.79 11.37
CA GLY A 66 -19.74 -4.34 10.03
C GLY A 66 -18.75 -3.78 9.01
N LEU A 67 -18.42 -2.49 9.12
CA LEU A 67 -17.43 -1.85 8.27
C LEU A 67 -16.02 -2.39 8.52
N ALA A 68 -15.60 -2.52 9.78
CA ALA A 68 -14.30 -3.07 10.14
C ALA A 68 -14.15 -4.51 9.63
N GLN A 69 -15.19 -5.34 9.74
CA GLN A 69 -15.18 -6.67 9.15
C GLN A 69 -15.03 -6.62 7.62
N ALA A 70 -15.78 -5.74 6.94
CA ALA A 70 -15.72 -5.64 5.50
C ALA A 70 -14.36 -5.19 4.98
N VAL A 71 -13.73 -4.21 5.63
CA VAL A 71 -12.38 -3.76 5.29
C VAL A 71 -11.38 -4.90 5.49
N ARG A 72 -11.44 -5.64 6.61
CA ARG A 72 -10.57 -6.79 6.87
C ARG A 72 -10.70 -7.86 5.79
N ASP A 73 -11.94 -8.24 5.46
CA ASP A 73 -12.21 -9.33 4.52
C ASP A 73 -11.86 -8.92 3.08
N LEU A 74 -12.03 -7.64 2.72
CA LEU A 74 -11.56 -7.09 1.45
C LEU A 74 -10.03 -7.10 1.34
N VAL A 75 -9.30 -6.67 2.38
CA VAL A 75 -7.82 -6.74 2.41
C VAL A 75 -7.35 -8.19 2.28
N TYR A 76 -8.03 -9.12 2.96
CA TYR A 76 -7.72 -10.54 2.86
C TYR A 76 -7.96 -11.06 1.43
N ASP A 77 -9.10 -10.76 0.80
CA ASP A 77 -9.41 -11.20 -0.57
C ASP A 77 -8.40 -10.67 -1.59
N LEU A 78 -7.97 -9.41 -1.42
CA LEU A 78 -6.96 -8.79 -2.29
C LEU A 78 -5.58 -9.47 -2.19
N ASN A 79 -5.13 -9.78 -0.96
CA ASN A 79 -3.81 -10.39 -0.75
C ASN A 79 -3.79 -11.91 -1.01
N PHE A 80 -4.85 -12.63 -0.65
CA PHE A 80 -4.88 -14.10 -0.74
C PHE A 80 -5.04 -14.60 -2.18
N LYS A 81 -5.94 -13.99 -2.97
CA LYS A 81 -6.30 -14.54 -4.28
C LYS A 81 -5.26 -14.27 -5.36
N GLN A 82 -4.53 -13.16 -5.31
CA GLN A 82 -3.44 -12.94 -6.25
C GLN A 82 -2.26 -13.89 -6.03
N ALA A 83 -1.95 -14.26 -4.79
CA ALA A 83 -0.94 -15.28 -4.51
C ALA A 83 -1.28 -16.63 -5.16
N ALA A 84 -2.57 -16.90 -5.40
CA ALA A 84 -3.07 -18.09 -6.08
C ALA A 84 -3.40 -17.87 -7.58
N GLY A 85 -3.12 -16.68 -8.14
CA GLY A 85 -3.51 -16.32 -9.52
C GLY A 85 -5.03 -16.19 -9.75
N VAL A 86 -5.82 -16.15 -8.69
CA VAL A 86 -7.28 -16.04 -8.72
C VAL A 86 -7.68 -14.57 -8.67
N ARG A 87 -8.69 -14.17 -9.48
CA ARG A 87 -9.25 -12.81 -9.40
C ARG A 87 -9.97 -12.60 -8.04
N PRO A 88 -9.97 -11.39 -7.47
CA PRO A 88 -10.74 -11.10 -6.25
C PRO A 88 -12.22 -11.48 -6.45
N SER A 89 -12.86 -12.10 -5.46
CA SER A 89 -14.24 -12.62 -5.62
C SER A 89 -15.26 -11.51 -5.89
N TRP A 90 -15.04 -10.30 -5.39
CA TRP A 90 -15.95 -9.20 -5.62
C TRP A 90 -15.95 -8.71 -7.07
N ARG A 91 -14.88 -8.98 -7.85
CA ARG A 91 -14.87 -8.72 -9.31
C ARG A 91 -15.59 -9.80 -10.11
N TYR A 92 -15.69 -11.03 -9.58
CA TYR A 92 -16.25 -12.17 -10.32
C TYR A 92 -17.74 -11.99 -10.65
N ASN A 93 -18.47 -11.18 -9.88
CA ASN A 93 -19.91 -10.97 -10.07
C ASN A 93 -20.26 -9.81 -11.02
N ALA A 94 -19.33 -8.90 -11.34
CA ALA A 94 -19.64 -7.74 -12.18
C ALA A 94 -19.65 -8.08 -13.69
N ASP A 95 -18.75 -8.97 -14.13
CA ASP A 95 -18.54 -9.23 -15.57
C ASP A 95 -19.28 -10.48 -16.09
N ALA A 96 -19.69 -11.41 -15.21
CA ALA A 96 -20.10 -12.75 -15.64
C ALA A 96 -21.61 -12.92 -15.90
N GLY A 97 -22.47 -11.97 -15.54
CA GLY A 97 -23.93 -12.11 -15.69
C GLY A 97 -24.55 -13.32 -14.94
N GLU A 98 -23.77 -14.05 -14.14
CA GLU A 98 -24.27 -15.16 -13.33
C GLU A 98 -25.03 -14.65 -12.10
N PRO A 99 -26.11 -15.33 -11.68
CA PRO A 99 -26.84 -14.97 -10.47
C PRO A 99 -25.89 -14.99 -9.26
N ALA A 100 -25.98 -13.94 -8.43
CA ALA A 100 -25.12 -13.58 -7.30
C ALA A 100 -25.07 -14.60 -6.14
N GLY A 101 -24.80 -15.88 -6.43
CA GLY A 101 -24.84 -17.00 -5.49
C GLY A 101 -23.48 -17.61 -5.14
N ARG A 102 -22.39 -17.23 -5.81
CA ARG A 102 -21.05 -17.68 -5.41
C ARG A 102 -20.43 -16.73 -4.39
N VAL A 103 -20.63 -17.15 -3.15
CA VAL A 103 -20.14 -16.66 -1.86
C VAL A 103 -18.70 -16.13 -1.96
N LEU A 104 -18.47 -14.91 -1.43
CA LEU A 104 -17.17 -14.52 -0.88
C LEU A 104 -16.83 -15.64 0.12
N ASN A 105 -16.02 -16.63 -0.29
CA ASN A 105 -15.62 -17.72 0.59
C ASN A 105 -15.02 -17.05 1.82
N ALA A 106 -15.75 -17.08 2.93
CA ALA A 106 -15.23 -16.66 4.21
C ALA A 106 -13.89 -17.39 4.38
N PRO A 107 -12.83 -16.69 4.82
CA PRO A 107 -11.57 -17.38 5.08
C PRO A 107 -11.88 -18.62 5.93
N PRO A 108 -11.24 -19.78 5.65
CA PRO A 108 -11.40 -20.94 6.52
C PRO A 108 -11.16 -20.43 7.93
N ARG A 109 -12.12 -20.73 8.84
CA ARG A 109 -12.04 -20.30 10.24
C ARG A 109 -10.60 -20.55 10.68
N LEU A 110 -9.91 -19.50 11.12
CA LEU A 110 -8.82 -19.67 12.08
C LEU A 110 -9.48 -20.46 13.21
N ALA A 111 -9.28 -21.78 13.19
CA ALA A 111 -9.81 -22.67 14.20
C ALA A 111 -9.29 -22.09 15.51
N TRP A 112 -10.23 -21.65 16.34
CA TRP A 112 -9.93 -21.47 17.75
C TRP A 112 -9.48 -22.84 18.24
N ASP A 113 -8.17 -23.02 18.38
CA ASP A 113 -7.62 -24.12 19.13
C ASP A 113 -7.92 -23.83 20.60
N GLU A 114 -9.05 -24.37 21.07
CA GLU A 114 -9.55 -24.21 22.45
C GLU A 114 -8.49 -24.60 23.50
N ASP A 115 -7.49 -25.40 23.13
CA ASP A 115 -6.43 -25.83 24.04
C ASP A 115 -5.27 -24.83 24.19
N SER A 116 -5.10 -23.87 23.29
CA SER A 116 -3.86 -23.09 23.24
C SER A 116 -3.79 -21.88 24.18
N ARG A 117 -4.91 -21.41 24.76
CA ARG A 117 -5.04 -20.21 25.66
C ARG A 117 -4.16 -19.00 25.29
N ARG A 118 -3.75 -18.85 24.03
CA ARG A 118 -2.92 -17.74 23.57
C ARG A 118 -3.53 -17.16 22.30
N PRO A 119 -3.93 -15.88 22.29
CA PRO A 119 -4.35 -15.24 21.06
C PRO A 119 -3.18 -15.25 20.08
N VAL A 120 -3.41 -15.77 18.87
CA VAL A 120 -2.56 -15.47 17.72
C VAL A 120 -2.71 -13.96 17.50
N PRO A 121 -1.63 -13.16 17.53
CA PRO A 121 -1.76 -11.73 17.28
C PRO A 121 -2.26 -11.55 15.84
N ALA A 122 -3.48 -11.03 15.70
CA ALA A 122 -3.91 -10.45 14.44
C ALA A 122 -2.89 -9.35 14.09
N PRO A 123 -2.47 -9.22 12.81
CA PRO A 123 -1.67 -8.06 12.42
C PRO A 123 -2.43 -6.80 12.83
N ALA A 124 -1.75 -5.91 13.56
CA ALA A 124 -2.33 -4.66 14.03
C ALA A 124 -2.68 -3.78 12.82
N LEU A 125 -3.89 -3.94 12.30
CA LEU A 125 -4.49 -3.04 11.33
C LEU A 125 -4.98 -1.81 12.12
N ALA A 126 -4.09 -0.85 12.33
CA ALA A 126 -4.44 0.45 12.87
C ALA A 126 -5.19 1.25 11.79
N LEU A 127 -6.50 1.02 11.68
CA LEU A 127 -7.38 1.97 11.03
C LEU A 127 -7.65 3.08 12.07
N ASP A 128 -6.86 4.15 12.05
CA ASP A 128 -7.17 5.33 12.87
C ASP A 128 -8.34 6.11 12.23
N LEU A 129 -9.56 5.71 12.62
CA LEU A 129 -10.80 6.40 12.25
C LEU A 129 -11.04 7.67 13.09
N THR A 130 -10.29 7.89 14.18
CA THR A 130 -10.56 8.97 15.14
C THR A 130 -10.05 10.34 14.69
N GLN A 131 -9.12 10.41 13.75
CA GLN A 131 -8.58 11.68 13.23
C GLN A 131 -9.31 12.25 11.99
N ALA A 132 -10.28 11.54 11.42
CA ALA A 132 -10.98 12.00 10.21
C ALA A 132 -11.95 13.18 10.43
N GLY A 133 -12.12 13.69 11.67
CA GLY A 133 -13.24 14.56 12.04
C GLY A 133 -12.96 16.02 12.43
N ARG A 134 -11.72 16.56 12.39
CA ARG A 134 -11.47 17.91 12.98
C ARG A 134 -10.65 18.94 12.19
N ALA A 135 -10.29 18.71 10.94
CA ALA A 135 -9.72 19.76 10.09
C ALA A 135 -10.55 19.93 8.81
N ALA A 136 -11.19 21.10 8.65
CA ALA A 136 -11.72 21.48 7.36
C ALA A 136 -10.54 21.63 6.39
N PRO A 137 -10.48 20.88 5.27
CA PRO A 137 -9.43 21.07 4.29
C PRO A 137 -9.54 22.49 3.71
N PRO A 138 -8.41 23.14 3.35
CA PRO A 138 -8.46 24.39 2.59
C PRO A 138 -9.29 24.16 1.31
N PRO A 139 -10.09 25.14 0.87
CA PRO A 139 -10.90 24.97 -0.33
C PRO A 139 -9.98 24.67 -1.52
N PRO A 140 -10.15 23.53 -2.21
CA PRO A 140 -9.33 23.21 -3.35
C PRO A 140 -9.70 24.15 -4.51
N GLN A 141 -8.79 25.02 -4.90
CA GLN A 141 -9.04 26.00 -5.96
C GLN A 141 -9.08 25.39 -7.40
N TYR A 142 -8.96 24.07 -7.58
CA TYR A 142 -8.95 23.45 -8.92
C TYR A 142 -9.59 22.05 -9.05
N LEU A 143 -10.48 21.62 -8.13
CA LEU A 143 -11.07 20.26 -8.16
C LEU A 143 -12.48 20.15 -8.80
N ASP A 144 -13.13 21.24 -9.21
CA ASP A 144 -14.56 21.20 -9.58
C ASP A 144 -14.84 20.92 -11.08
N SER A 145 -13.84 21.01 -11.97
CA SER A 145 -14.09 20.81 -13.42
C SER A 145 -14.11 19.34 -13.86
N ASP A 146 -13.38 18.45 -13.19
CA ASP A 146 -13.28 17.03 -13.60
C ASP A 146 -14.41 16.15 -13.02
N LEU A 147 -14.95 16.52 -11.85
CA LEU A 147 -16.16 15.92 -11.25
C LEU A 147 -17.44 16.24 -12.04
N LYS A 148 -17.45 17.32 -12.84
CA LYS A 148 -18.59 17.67 -13.70
C LYS A 148 -18.58 16.95 -15.06
N ARG A 149 -17.42 16.47 -15.53
CA ARG A 149 -17.29 15.75 -16.82
C ARG A 149 -17.56 14.25 -16.72
N ARG A 150 -17.31 13.63 -15.56
CA ARG A 150 -17.65 12.22 -15.32
C ARG A 150 -19.03 12.16 -14.69
N GLY A 151 -20.04 11.85 -15.50
CA GLY A 151 -21.45 11.83 -15.10
C GLY A 151 -21.64 11.30 -13.69
N LYS A 152 -22.25 12.11 -12.83
CA LYS A 152 -22.58 11.80 -11.43
C LYS A 152 -23.06 10.36 -11.34
N LEU A 153 -22.26 9.47 -10.73
CA LEU A 153 -22.72 8.12 -10.44
C LEU A 153 -23.98 8.25 -9.58
N ASP A 154 -25.14 7.85 -10.11
CA ASP A 154 -26.35 7.81 -9.31
C ASP A 154 -26.24 6.61 -8.36
N TRP A 155 -25.83 6.92 -7.14
CA TRP A 155 -25.66 5.98 -6.03
C TRP A 155 -26.88 5.10 -5.76
N PHE A 156 -28.06 5.53 -6.21
CA PHE A 156 -29.32 4.83 -6.00
C PHE A 156 -29.68 3.87 -7.15
N ALA A 157 -29.07 4.02 -8.33
CA ALA A 157 -29.40 3.23 -9.52
C ALA A 157 -28.51 1.98 -9.70
N GLN A 158 -27.39 1.88 -8.99
CA GLN A 158 -26.42 0.79 -9.17
C GLN A 158 -26.79 -0.45 -8.33
N PRO A 159 -26.63 -1.68 -8.87
CA PRO A 159 -26.90 -2.90 -8.13
C PRO A 159 -25.81 -3.14 -7.07
N TRP A 160 -26.15 -2.84 -5.82
CA TRP A 160 -25.31 -3.16 -4.67
C TRP A 160 -25.27 -4.69 -4.44
N VAL A 161 -24.08 -5.23 -4.26
CA VAL A 161 -23.88 -6.66 -3.94
C VAL A 161 -23.83 -6.82 -2.43
N ARG A 162 -24.79 -7.55 -1.87
CA ARG A 162 -24.80 -7.85 -0.44
C ARG A 162 -23.72 -8.89 -0.12
N VAL A 163 -22.92 -8.60 0.92
CA VAL A 163 -21.94 -9.57 1.42
C VAL A 163 -22.61 -10.46 2.49
N PRO A 164 -22.66 -11.79 2.29
CA PRO A 164 -23.33 -12.69 3.22
C PRO A 164 -22.41 -13.01 4.40
N TYR A 165 -22.27 -12.08 5.35
CA TYR A 165 -21.54 -12.36 6.59
C TYR A 165 -22.38 -13.27 7.52
N PRO A 166 -21.81 -14.35 8.05
CA PRO A 166 -22.43 -15.08 9.16
C PRO A 166 -22.32 -14.25 10.44
N ASN A 167 -23.28 -14.41 11.36
CA ASN A 167 -23.27 -13.79 12.69
C ASN A 167 -23.22 -12.25 12.69
N THR A 168 -24.00 -11.59 11.84
CA THR A 168 -24.10 -10.12 11.86
C THR A 168 -24.80 -9.56 13.10
N THR A 169 -25.40 -10.43 13.91
CA THR A 169 -26.06 -10.10 15.17
C THR A 169 -25.04 -9.99 16.28
N LEU A 170 -24.91 -8.81 16.88
CA LEU A 170 -24.03 -8.55 18.01
C LEU A 170 -24.84 -8.40 19.29
N GLY A 171 -24.34 -8.94 20.39
CA GLY A 171 -25.02 -8.93 21.68
C GLY A 171 -24.17 -9.61 22.74
N ASN A 172 -24.57 -9.43 23.99
CA ASN A 172 -24.02 -10.22 25.08
C ASN A 172 -24.97 -11.41 25.33
N PRO A 173 -24.47 -12.65 25.44
CA PRO A 173 -25.31 -13.81 25.70
C PRO A 173 -26.26 -13.63 26.90
N ASP A 174 -25.80 -12.94 27.94
CA ASP A 174 -26.53 -12.72 29.19
C ASP A 174 -27.44 -11.48 29.15
N ARG A 175 -27.12 -10.49 28.30
CA ARG A 175 -27.87 -9.22 28.20
C ARG A 175 -28.72 -9.09 26.94
N GLY A 176 -28.71 -10.11 26.10
CA GLY A 176 -29.43 -10.17 24.83
C GLY A 176 -28.72 -9.47 23.67
N THR A 177 -29.40 -9.49 22.53
CA THR A 177 -28.96 -8.89 21.27
C THR A 177 -28.96 -7.37 21.34
N LEU A 178 -27.84 -6.74 20.99
CA LEU A 178 -27.71 -5.30 20.84
C LEU A 178 -28.30 -4.84 19.50
N GLY A 179 -28.03 -5.61 18.43
CA GLY A 179 -28.63 -5.43 17.11
C GLY A 179 -27.90 -6.23 16.05
N SER A 180 -28.02 -5.84 14.79
CA SER A 180 -27.35 -6.46 13.66
C SER A 180 -26.76 -5.42 12.71
N TYR A 181 -25.88 -5.87 11.82
CA TYR A 181 -25.42 -5.05 10.71
C TYR A 181 -25.58 -5.76 9.36
N ARG A 182 -25.48 -4.98 8.28
CA ARG A 182 -25.52 -5.44 6.90
C ARG A 182 -24.50 -4.70 6.08
N VAL A 183 -23.72 -5.41 5.29
CA VAL A 183 -22.72 -4.82 4.39
C VAL A 183 -23.10 -5.08 2.95
N ASP A 184 -23.14 -4.02 2.16
CA ASP A 184 -23.26 -4.06 0.72
C ASP A 184 -22.02 -3.41 0.08
N LEU A 185 -21.55 -3.98 -1.02
CA LEU A 185 -20.41 -3.49 -1.80
C LEU A 185 -20.85 -3.12 -3.22
N LEU A 186 -20.15 -2.16 -3.81
CA LEU A 186 -20.30 -1.79 -5.21
C LEU A 186 -18.91 -1.52 -5.79
N SER A 187 -18.59 -2.11 -6.93
CA SER A 187 -17.38 -1.81 -7.70
C SER A 187 -17.76 -1.10 -8.99
N GLU A 188 -16.95 -0.14 -9.41
CA GLU A 188 -17.15 0.56 -10.69
C GLU A 188 -16.32 -0.12 -11.79
N SER A 189 -16.93 -0.41 -12.94
CA SER A 189 -16.22 -1.02 -14.08
C SER A 189 -15.16 -0.06 -14.66
N SER A 190 -15.44 1.25 -14.65
CA SER A 190 -14.54 2.30 -15.12
C SER A 190 -13.30 2.46 -14.24
N SER A 191 -13.43 2.12 -12.95
CA SER A 191 -12.42 2.31 -11.92
C SER A 191 -12.34 1.04 -11.08
N PRO A 192 -11.76 -0.04 -11.62
CA PRO A 192 -11.87 -1.37 -11.02
C PRO A 192 -11.15 -1.47 -9.67
N ASN A 193 -10.39 -0.46 -9.26
CA ASN A 193 -9.75 -0.38 -7.95
C ASN A 193 -10.59 0.40 -6.92
N ARG A 194 -11.70 1.02 -7.31
CA ARG A 194 -12.61 1.72 -6.40
C ARG A 194 -13.70 0.78 -5.91
N ILE A 195 -13.88 0.75 -4.60
CA ILE A 195 -14.84 -0.09 -3.91
C ILE A 195 -15.68 0.82 -3.02
N TYR A 196 -16.96 0.91 -3.32
CA TYR A 196 -17.92 1.60 -2.48
C TYR A 196 -18.48 0.62 -1.46
N VAL A 197 -18.50 1.03 -0.19
CA VAL A 197 -18.99 0.24 0.92
C VAL A 197 -20.19 0.94 1.52
N ARG A 198 -21.28 0.20 1.71
CA ARG A 198 -22.45 0.64 2.47
C ARG A 198 -22.69 -0.33 3.61
N VAL A 199 -22.64 0.17 4.83
CA VAL A 199 -22.91 -0.61 6.03
C VAL A 199 -24.09 -0.03 6.78
N ALA A 200 -25.12 -0.83 7.00
CA ALA A 200 -26.27 -0.46 7.82
C ALA A 200 -26.17 -1.19 9.17
N GLY A 201 -26.16 -0.45 10.27
CA GLY A 201 -26.33 -0.98 11.63
C GLY A 201 -27.75 -0.72 12.12
N GLU A 202 -28.38 -1.73 12.71
CA GLU A 202 -29.78 -1.68 13.17
C GLU A 202 -29.88 -2.27 14.58
N THR A 203 -30.45 -1.50 15.51
CA THR A 203 -30.66 -1.98 16.89
C THR A 203 -31.67 -3.14 16.93
N ALA A 204 -31.59 -4.01 17.93
CA ALA A 204 -32.42 -5.24 18.00
C ALA A 204 -33.95 -5.03 17.95
N ARG A 205 -34.42 -3.80 18.22
CA ARG A 205 -35.84 -3.42 18.18
C ARG A 205 -36.21 -2.59 16.94
N GLY A 206 -35.28 -2.41 15.99
CA GLY A 206 -35.47 -1.60 14.77
C GLY A 206 -35.73 -0.12 15.04
N ARG A 207 -35.42 0.39 16.23
CA ARG A 207 -35.75 1.78 16.63
C ARG A 207 -34.78 2.83 16.11
N ALA A 208 -33.58 2.41 15.74
CA ALA A 208 -32.56 3.25 15.16
C ALA A 208 -31.80 2.45 14.12
N ARG A 209 -31.53 3.11 12.99
CA ARG A 209 -30.73 2.60 11.90
C ARG A 209 -29.74 3.67 11.45
N VAL A 210 -28.47 3.28 11.38
CA VAL A 210 -27.39 4.14 10.88
C VAL A 210 -26.80 3.49 9.66
N VAL A 211 -26.59 4.29 8.61
CA VAL A 211 -25.95 3.85 7.39
C VAL A 211 -24.64 4.61 7.19
N LEU A 212 -23.53 3.87 7.27
CA LEU A 212 -22.22 4.33 6.86
C LEU A 212 -22.06 4.08 5.36
N ARG A 213 -21.59 5.09 4.63
CA ARG A 213 -21.15 4.93 3.25
C ARG A 213 -19.71 5.39 3.13
N GLY A 214 -18.90 4.62 2.42
CA GLY A 214 -17.54 5.01 2.12
C GLY A 214 -17.12 4.64 0.72
N GLU A 215 -16.12 5.35 0.28
CA GLU A 215 -15.37 5.07 -0.93
C GLU A 215 -13.97 4.61 -0.51
N LEU A 216 -13.64 3.39 -0.89
CA LEU A 216 -12.33 2.80 -0.71
C LEU A 216 -11.63 2.68 -2.06
N GLU A 217 -10.31 2.73 -2.04
CA GLU A 217 -9.47 2.39 -3.18
C GLU A 217 -8.53 1.26 -2.79
N ALA A 218 -8.57 0.18 -3.54
CA ALA A 218 -7.55 -0.86 -3.52
C ALA A 218 -6.30 -0.35 -4.25
N ALA A 219 -5.26 -0.05 -3.51
CA ALA A 219 -3.96 0.32 -4.03
C ALA A 219 -2.99 -0.85 -3.89
N ASP A 220 -2.32 -1.18 -4.98
CA ASP A 220 -1.15 -2.07 -4.95
C ASP A 220 0.04 -1.25 -4.46
N LEU A 221 0.52 -1.59 -3.27
CA LEU A 221 1.69 -1.01 -2.63
C LEU A 221 2.90 -1.93 -2.73
N SER A 222 2.86 -2.94 -3.61
CA SER A 222 4.02 -3.79 -3.86
C SER A 222 5.22 -2.93 -4.23
N PRO A 223 6.40 -3.15 -3.61
CA PRO A 223 7.61 -2.43 -3.97
C PRO A 223 7.98 -2.67 -5.45
N TRP A 224 7.52 -3.79 -6.03
CA TRP A 224 7.73 -4.20 -7.40
C TRP A 224 6.81 -3.52 -8.43
N ASN A 225 5.77 -2.81 -7.97
CA ASN A 225 4.91 -1.98 -8.81
C ASN A 225 5.30 -0.49 -8.73
N THR A 226 6.61 -0.23 -8.61
CA THR A 226 7.20 1.11 -8.60
C THR A 226 8.48 1.11 -9.43
N ALA A 227 8.86 2.27 -9.96
CA ALA A 227 10.20 2.43 -10.54
C ALA A 227 11.26 2.44 -9.42
N ALA A 228 10.93 3.05 -8.28
CA ALA A 228 11.79 3.16 -7.12
C ALA A 228 11.00 3.03 -5.81
N TYR A 229 11.45 2.10 -4.98
CA TYR A 229 11.02 1.93 -3.60
C TYR A 229 12.24 2.12 -2.68
N VAL A 230 12.13 3.04 -1.73
CA VAL A 230 13.22 3.43 -0.82
C VAL A 230 12.74 3.36 0.63
N GLY A 231 13.31 2.43 1.40
CA GLY A 231 12.93 2.20 2.80
C GLY A 231 13.43 3.27 3.78
N GLY A 232 14.39 4.10 3.36
CA GLY A 232 14.81 5.34 4.02
C GLY A 232 14.58 6.55 3.12
N SER A 233 15.63 7.31 2.81
CA SER A 233 15.52 8.59 2.08
C SER A 233 16.03 8.52 0.65
N LEU A 234 15.49 9.37 -0.23
CA LEU A 234 16.06 9.60 -1.56
C LEU A 234 17.27 10.55 -1.41
N HIS A 235 18.46 10.09 -1.79
CA HIS A 235 19.72 10.84 -1.71
C HIS A 235 19.97 11.48 -0.32
N GLY A 236 19.66 10.74 0.75
CA GLY A 236 19.85 11.16 2.13
C GLY A 236 19.02 12.40 2.51
N GLY A 237 17.90 12.62 1.80
CA GLY A 237 17.05 13.80 1.96
C GLY A 237 17.65 15.08 1.38
N LYS A 238 18.78 15.00 0.66
CA LYS A 238 19.43 16.13 0.00
C LYS A 238 19.01 16.20 -1.48
N PRO A 239 19.01 17.40 -2.08
CA PRO A 239 18.70 17.55 -3.49
C PRO A 239 19.57 16.63 -4.35
N VAL A 240 18.95 15.87 -5.25
CA VAL A 240 19.68 15.04 -6.22
C VAL A 240 20.59 15.93 -7.09
N PRO A 241 21.92 15.67 -7.13
CA PRO A 241 22.89 16.57 -7.77
C PRO A 241 22.82 16.57 -9.30
N GLY A 242 22.18 15.59 -9.92
CA GLY A 242 22.01 15.48 -11.38
C GLY A 242 20.55 15.45 -11.82
N THR A 243 20.35 15.23 -13.12
CA THR A 243 19.01 14.97 -13.69
C THR A 243 18.49 13.64 -13.15
N LEU A 244 17.26 13.60 -12.67
CA LEU A 244 16.58 12.36 -12.30
C LEU A 244 15.28 12.30 -13.08
N VAL A 245 15.16 11.41 -14.05
CA VAL A 245 13.90 11.16 -14.73
C VAL A 245 13.32 9.88 -14.18
N LEU A 246 12.15 9.93 -13.57
CA LEU A 246 11.45 8.75 -13.07
C LEU A 246 10.09 8.66 -13.74
N ARG A 247 9.87 7.60 -14.52
CA ARG A 247 8.61 7.33 -15.20
C ARG A 247 7.88 6.23 -14.45
N GLY A 248 6.77 6.58 -13.81
CA GLY A 248 5.95 5.69 -13.00
C GLY A 248 5.88 6.08 -11.53
N SER A 249 5.59 5.10 -10.68
CA SER A 249 5.41 5.28 -9.24
C SER A 249 6.73 5.29 -8.49
N ALA A 250 6.76 6.03 -7.38
CA ALA A 250 7.86 6.04 -6.43
C ALA A 250 7.33 6.03 -4.99
N TYR A 251 7.98 5.26 -4.13
CA TYR A 251 7.70 5.24 -2.70
C TYR A 251 8.99 5.56 -1.93
N VAL A 252 8.96 6.59 -1.08
CA VAL A 252 10.07 6.98 -0.21
C VAL A 252 9.54 7.04 1.21
N ARG A 253 10.08 6.20 2.10
CA ARG A 253 9.63 6.15 3.49
C ARG A 253 10.16 7.33 4.33
N GLY A 254 11.28 7.93 3.94
CA GLY A 254 11.86 9.11 4.56
C GLY A 254 11.59 10.39 3.78
N ALA A 255 12.45 11.40 3.97
CA ALA A 255 12.40 12.64 3.20
C ALA A 255 12.88 12.43 1.75
N ALA A 256 12.30 13.19 0.82
CA ALA A 256 12.66 13.21 -0.59
C ALA A 256 12.96 14.65 -1.04
N ALA A 257 14.13 14.85 -1.65
CA ALA A 257 14.53 16.14 -2.18
C ALA A 257 14.84 16.04 -3.68
N LEU A 258 13.90 16.55 -4.49
CA LEU A 258 14.01 16.60 -5.95
C LEU A 258 14.69 17.92 -6.34
N GLY A 259 15.99 17.84 -6.63
CA GLY A 259 16.81 18.98 -7.02
C GLY A 259 16.93 19.14 -8.53
N ASN A 260 17.41 20.32 -8.95
CA ASN A 260 17.92 20.58 -10.30
C ASN A 260 16.91 20.27 -11.43
N SER A 261 17.04 19.11 -12.06
CA SER A 261 16.22 18.64 -13.19
C SER A 261 15.64 17.25 -12.86
N ALA A 262 15.02 17.13 -11.69
CA ALA A 262 14.33 15.92 -11.27
C ALA A 262 12.86 15.94 -11.74
N HIS A 263 12.49 15.03 -12.63
CA HIS A 263 11.18 14.95 -13.26
C HIS A 263 10.53 13.59 -13.03
N LEU A 264 9.28 13.60 -12.57
CA LEU A 264 8.45 12.41 -12.45
C LEU A 264 7.33 12.43 -13.51
N TYR A 265 7.10 11.33 -14.21
CA TYR A 265 6.09 11.24 -15.29
C TYR A 265 5.19 10.01 -15.14
N ASN A 266 3.98 10.09 -15.70
CA ASN A 266 2.99 9.01 -15.66
C ASN A 266 2.91 8.17 -16.95
N ASN A 267 3.88 8.32 -17.85
CA ASN A 267 3.90 7.63 -19.13
C ASN A 267 5.34 7.40 -19.57
N TYR A 268 5.56 6.56 -20.58
CA TYR A 268 6.89 6.37 -21.18
C TYR A 268 7.28 7.51 -22.12
N SER A 269 6.33 8.12 -22.82
CA SER A 269 6.57 9.22 -23.77
C SER A 269 5.69 10.40 -23.41
N ASP A 270 6.28 11.59 -23.30
CA ASP A 270 5.57 12.79 -22.90
C ASP A 270 5.06 13.63 -24.08
N GLY A 271 5.29 13.21 -25.33
CA GLY A 271 4.86 13.92 -26.55
C GLY A 271 5.49 15.31 -26.77
N ARG A 272 6.19 15.86 -25.76
CA ARG A 272 6.60 17.25 -25.63
C ARG A 272 8.11 17.46 -25.49
N GLY A 273 8.91 16.43 -25.76
CA GLY A 273 10.37 16.56 -25.84
C GLY A 273 11.12 16.39 -24.53
N ALA A 274 10.49 15.90 -23.46
CA ALA A 274 11.28 15.13 -22.49
C ALA A 274 11.96 14.00 -23.25
N PRO A 275 13.19 13.63 -22.86
CA PRO A 275 13.93 12.61 -23.57
C PRO A 275 13.03 11.38 -23.69
N ALA A 276 12.66 11.06 -24.93
CA ALA A 276 11.98 9.83 -25.25
C ALA A 276 12.84 8.71 -24.65
N PRO A 277 12.22 7.63 -24.13
CA PRO A 277 13.01 6.51 -23.69
C PRO A 277 13.90 6.09 -24.86
N ASP A 278 15.12 5.71 -24.52
CA ASP A 278 16.04 5.19 -25.51
C ASP A 278 15.33 4.09 -26.34
N ALA A 279 15.42 4.19 -27.67
CA ALA A 279 14.62 3.34 -28.57
C ALA A 279 14.83 1.84 -28.32
N ILE A 280 16.03 1.45 -27.85
CA ILE A 280 16.33 0.06 -27.49
C ILE A 280 15.53 -0.35 -26.26
N LEU A 281 15.42 0.52 -25.25
CA LEU A 281 14.60 0.26 -24.07
C LEU A 281 13.11 0.21 -24.43
N VAL A 282 12.60 1.17 -25.23
CA VAL A 282 11.19 1.19 -25.64
C VAL A 282 10.78 -0.11 -26.29
N GLY A 283 11.61 -0.64 -27.20
CA GLY A 283 11.34 -1.91 -27.88
C GLY A 283 11.32 -3.13 -26.95
N LYS A 284 11.80 -2.99 -25.70
CA LYS A 284 11.83 -4.04 -24.70
C LYS A 284 10.75 -3.91 -23.63
N LEU A 285 10.13 -2.74 -23.48
CA LEU A 285 9.07 -2.50 -22.52
C LEU A 285 7.71 -2.92 -23.09
N PRO A 286 6.78 -3.42 -22.25
CA PRO A 286 5.44 -3.74 -22.70
C PRO A 286 4.67 -2.44 -22.98
N PRO A 287 3.76 -2.42 -23.98
CA PRO A 287 2.92 -1.25 -24.22
C PRO A 287 2.01 -0.97 -23.02
N LEU A 288 1.68 0.31 -22.82
CA LEU A 288 0.74 0.73 -21.78
C LEU A 288 -0.69 0.65 -22.33
N PRO A 289 -1.60 -0.15 -21.73
CA PRO A 289 -2.94 -0.36 -22.29
C PRO A 289 -3.77 0.92 -22.47
N ASP A 290 -3.59 1.88 -21.57
CA ASP A 290 -4.30 3.17 -21.52
C ASP A 290 -3.33 4.36 -21.65
N GLY A 291 -2.08 4.11 -22.10
CA GLY A 291 -1.04 5.13 -22.14
C GLY A 291 -0.53 5.60 -20.78
N SER A 292 -1.01 5.02 -19.67
CA SER A 292 -0.68 5.43 -18.31
C SER A 292 0.12 4.35 -17.56
N LEU A 293 1.05 4.80 -16.72
CA LEU A 293 1.78 3.97 -15.76
C LEU A 293 1.05 3.88 -14.41
N ARG A 294 -0.05 4.64 -14.24
CA ARG A 294 -0.74 4.82 -12.96
C ARG A 294 0.21 5.25 -11.85
N GLY A 295 1.17 6.07 -12.25
CA GLY A 295 2.25 6.64 -11.49
C GLY A 295 1.73 7.42 -10.29
N THR A 296 2.26 7.07 -9.13
CA THR A 296 1.96 7.72 -7.86
C THR A 296 3.25 8.03 -7.12
N LEU A 297 3.35 9.21 -6.51
CA LEU A 297 4.45 9.54 -5.60
C LEU A 297 3.96 9.42 -4.16
N ARG A 298 4.68 8.67 -3.33
CA ARG A 298 4.41 8.55 -1.89
C ARG A 298 5.67 8.89 -1.11
N VAL A 299 5.59 9.88 -0.21
CA VAL A 299 6.71 10.34 0.62
C VAL A 299 6.27 10.40 2.08
N ARG A 300 6.80 9.51 2.92
CA ARG A 300 6.50 9.49 4.36
C ARG A 300 7.48 10.40 5.14
N GLY A 301 7.61 11.63 4.67
CA GLY A 301 8.51 12.65 5.18
C GLY A 301 8.28 13.98 4.46
N ASP A 302 9.24 14.88 4.51
CA ASP A 302 9.18 16.12 3.73
C ASP A 302 9.48 15.86 2.25
N LEU A 303 8.76 16.56 1.38
CA LEU A 303 9.03 16.66 -0.05
C LEU A 303 9.51 18.07 -0.36
N SER A 304 10.80 18.21 -0.70
CA SER A 304 11.36 19.48 -1.18
C SER A 304 11.70 19.39 -2.66
N MET A 305 11.31 20.37 -3.45
CA MET A 305 11.59 20.50 -4.87
C MET A 305 12.30 21.82 -5.14
N SER A 306 13.24 21.84 -6.09
CA SER A 306 14.02 23.03 -6.43
C SER A 306 14.51 23.01 -7.88
N GLY A 307 14.90 24.17 -8.40
CA GLY A 307 15.33 24.31 -9.80
C GLY A 307 14.17 24.07 -10.77
N ALA A 308 14.42 23.28 -11.81
CA ALA A 308 13.47 22.90 -12.85
C ALA A 308 12.74 21.58 -12.56
N SER A 309 12.79 21.06 -11.34
CA SER A 309 12.13 19.80 -10.99
C SER A 309 10.61 19.87 -11.17
N SER A 310 9.98 18.78 -11.64
CA SER A 310 8.53 18.68 -11.81
C SER A 310 8.00 17.27 -11.46
N ILE A 311 6.74 17.18 -11.06
CA ILE A 311 6.03 15.92 -10.87
C ILE A 311 4.75 15.97 -11.71
N GLY A 312 4.66 15.07 -12.68
CA GLY A 312 3.65 15.09 -13.72
C GLY A 312 3.86 16.23 -14.73
N LEU A 313 2.97 16.30 -15.70
CA LEU A 313 2.85 17.37 -16.67
C LEU A 313 1.39 17.84 -16.77
N PRO A 314 1.14 19.09 -17.19
CA PRO A 314 -0.22 19.54 -17.44
C PRO A 314 -0.83 18.78 -18.62
N GLU A 315 -2.09 18.37 -18.47
CA GLU A 315 -2.84 17.71 -19.54
C GLU A 315 -2.92 18.58 -20.80
N GLU A 316 -2.69 17.97 -21.95
CA GLU A 316 -2.94 18.59 -23.25
C GLU A 316 -4.29 18.18 -23.79
N GLY A 317 -5.08 19.16 -24.23
CA GLY A 317 -6.30 18.86 -24.96
C GLY A 317 -5.99 18.08 -26.24
N GLY A 318 -6.42 16.82 -26.30
CA GLY A 318 -6.33 15.98 -27.50
C GLY A 318 -5.23 14.92 -27.49
N ASP A 319 -4.33 14.92 -26.49
CA ASP A 319 -3.40 13.82 -26.28
C ASP A 319 -4.13 12.65 -25.59
N PRO A 320 -4.18 11.44 -26.17
CA PRO A 320 -4.74 10.28 -25.48
C PRO A 320 -3.86 9.79 -24.32
N VAL A 321 -2.61 10.23 -24.22
CA VAL A 321 -1.67 9.84 -23.18
C VAL A 321 -1.88 10.70 -21.94
N LYS A 322 -2.09 10.04 -20.79
CA LYS A 322 -2.21 10.73 -19.51
C LYS A 322 -0.88 11.34 -19.08
N GLN A 323 -0.90 12.62 -18.72
CA GLN A 323 0.29 13.41 -18.36
C GLN A 323 0.37 13.68 -16.85
N THR A 324 -0.77 13.83 -16.17
CA THR A 324 -0.83 14.00 -14.72
C THR A 324 -0.49 12.71 -13.99
N MET A 325 0.13 12.83 -12.82
CA MET A 325 0.25 11.68 -11.91
C MET A 325 -1.12 11.28 -11.34
N ASP A 326 -1.34 10.00 -11.09
CA ASP A 326 -2.59 9.50 -10.48
C ASP A 326 -2.77 9.96 -9.03
N GLY A 327 -1.66 10.31 -8.36
CA GLY A 327 -1.68 10.90 -7.04
C GLY A 327 -0.29 11.20 -6.47
N ILE A 328 -0.23 12.25 -5.65
CA ILE A 328 0.95 12.60 -4.85
C ILE A 328 0.52 12.64 -3.39
N TYR A 329 1.22 11.85 -2.56
CA TYR A 329 0.91 11.68 -1.15
C TYR A 329 2.14 11.98 -0.31
N VAL A 330 2.05 12.95 0.59
CA VAL A 330 3.19 13.40 1.42
C VAL A 330 2.75 13.62 2.86
N THR A 331 3.33 12.92 3.84
CA THR A 331 2.96 13.11 5.26
C THR A 331 3.57 14.35 5.88
N GLY A 332 4.74 14.78 5.40
CA GLY A 332 5.45 15.98 5.86
C GLY A 332 5.05 17.24 5.09
N SER A 333 5.94 18.21 5.11
CA SER A 333 5.79 19.46 4.37
C SER A 333 6.09 19.27 2.88
N ILE A 334 5.42 20.07 2.05
CA ILE A 334 5.65 20.14 0.61
C ILE A 334 6.23 21.53 0.31
N SER A 335 7.45 21.61 -0.20
CA SER A 335 8.10 22.84 -0.64
C SER A 335 8.41 22.73 -2.13
N THR A 336 7.68 23.47 -2.97
CA THR A 336 7.80 23.34 -4.43
C THR A 336 7.81 24.69 -5.16
N PRO A 337 8.50 24.80 -6.30
CA PRO A 337 8.28 25.90 -7.23
C PRO A 337 6.81 25.96 -7.68
N ALA A 338 6.33 27.15 -8.02
CA ALA A 338 4.99 27.32 -8.57
C ALA A 338 4.87 26.57 -9.91
N GLY A 339 3.78 25.80 -10.08
CA GLY A 339 3.55 25.01 -11.29
C GLY A 339 4.41 23.75 -11.43
N ALA A 340 5.03 23.25 -10.35
CA ALA A 340 5.85 22.05 -10.40
C ALA A 340 5.07 20.73 -10.18
N LEU A 341 3.80 20.80 -9.76
CA LEU A 341 2.98 19.63 -9.38
C LEU A 341 1.75 19.50 -10.27
N TYR A 342 1.63 18.36 -10.95
CA TYR A 342 0.49 18.00 -11.78
C TYR A 342 0.04 16.57 -11.43
N ALA A 343 -1.04 16.48 -10.66
CA ALA A 343 -1.62 15.22 -10.25
C ALA A 343 -3.13 15.33 -10.13
N ASP A 344 -3.83 14.22 -10.39
CA ASP A 344 -5.27 14.10 -10.17
C ASP A 344 -5.63 14.26 -8.70
N ARG A 345 -4.70 13.88 -7.81
CA ARG A 345 -4.90 13.83 -6.37
C ARG A 345 -3.68 14.29 -5.60
N LEU A 346 -3.93 15.07 -4.57
CA LEU A 346 -2.96 15.45 -3.55
C LEU A 346 -3.51 14.99 -2.19
N GLY A 347 -2.67 14.36 -1.37
CA GLY A 347 -3.08 13.92 -0.04
C GLY A 347 -1.92 13.83 0.93
N SER A 348 -2.23 13.71 2.23
CA SER A 348 -1.21 13.52 3.27
C SER A 348 -1.13 12.11 3.82
N ARG A 349 -2.01 11.22 3.35
CA ARG A 349 -2.09 9.82 3.82
C ARG A 349 -1.11 8.95 3.03
N VAL A 350 0.06 8.72 3.61
CA VAL A 350 1.03 7.74 3.09
C VAL A 350 1.04 6.52 4.00
N PRO A 351 0.59 5.35 3.51
CA PRO A 351 0.75 4.08 4.20
C PRO A 351 2.18 3.84 4.68
N ASP A 352 2.37 3.33 5.90
CA ASP A 352 3.68 2.82 6.32
C ASP A 352 3.85 1.42 5.71
N VAL A 353 4.63 1.33 4.64
CA VAL A 353 5.00 0.06 4.05
C VAL A 353 6.47 -0.11 4.42
N PRO A 354 6.84 -1.08 5.26
CA PRO A 354 8.25 -1.35 5.52
C PRO A 354 8.92 -1.94 4.27
N PRO A 355 10.23 -1.69 4.06
CA PRO A 355 10.95 -2.36 2.99
C PRO A 355 10.85 -3.88 3.17
N PRO A 356 10.75 -4.64 2.06
CA PRO A 356 10.69 -6.08 2.19
C PRO A 356 11.99 -6.62 2.79
N SER A 357 11.86 -7.56 3.70
CA SER A 357 13.00 -8.22 4.31
C SER A 357 13.61 -9.26 3.37
N LEU A 358 14.90 -9.55 3.53
CA LEU A 358 15.54 -10.67 2.82
C LEU A 358 14.87 -12.03 3.15
N LEU A 359 14.17 -12.14 4.29
CA LEU A 359 13.44 -13.34 4.68
C LEU A 359 12.01 -13.41 4.13
N ASP A 360 11.48 -12.35 3.51
CA ASP A 360 10.08 -12.31 3.06
C ASP A 360 9.80 -13.41 2.05
N HIS A 361 10.75 -13.67 1.14
CA HIS A 361 10.64 -14.75 0.17
C HIS A 361 10.47 -16.10 0.88
N HIS A 362 11.38 -16.46 1.79
CA HIS A 362 11.35 -17.74 2.51
C HIS A 362 10.16 -17.87 3.46
N THR A 363 9.75 -16.76 4.09
CA THR A 363 8.58 -16.75 4.98
C THR A 363 7.32 -17.10 4.21
N ARG A 364 7.17 -16.58 2.98
CA ARG A 364 6.07 -16.95 2.08
C ARG A 364 6.13 -18.43 1.71
N LEU A 365 7.32 -18.97 1.40
CA LEU A 365 7.46 -20.38 1.04
C LEU A 365 7.15 -21.31 2.21
N ASP A 366 7.60 -20.95 3.41
CA ASP A 366 7.27 -21.71 4.62
C ASP A 366 5.78 -21.66 4.93
N ALA A 367 5.12 -20.53 4.69
CA ALA A 367 3.66 -20.43 4.86
C ALA A 367 2.91 -21.31 3.83
N GLN A 368 3.42 -21.42 2.61
CA GLN A 368 2.85 -22.28 1.56
C GLN A 368 3.11 -23.77 1.79
N ALA A 369 4.31 -24.12 2.26
CA ALA A 369 4.75 -25.50 2.46
C ALA A 369 4.49 -26.05 3.87
N GLY A 370 4.21 -25.18 4.86
CA GLY A 370 4.05 -25.56 6.26
C GLY A 370 5.35 -26.00 6.95
N THR A 371 6.52 -25.63 6.41
CA THR A 371 7.83 -26.22 6.80
C THR A 371 8.51 -25.53 7.98
N GLY A 372 8.14 -24.30 8.33
CA GLY A 372 8.69 -23.56 9.48
C GLY A 372 10.22 -23.38 9.49
N ARG A 373 10.91 -23.48 8.35
CA ARG A 373 12.38 -23.44 8.23
C ARG A 373 12.99 -22.13 8.73
N VAL A 374 12.33 -21.00 8.48
CA VAL A 374 12.73 -19.67 8.97
C VAL A 374 12.81 -19.64 10.50
N ARG A 375 11.94 -20.37 11.20
CA ARG A 375 11.98 -20.48 12.68
C ARG A 375 13.10 -21.40 13.17
N GLY A 376 13.46 -22.41 12.37
CA GLY A 376 14.49 -23.40 12.70
C GLY A 376 15.92 -22.95 12.39
N ALA A 377 16.11 -21.92 11.57
CA ALA A 377 17.43 -21.36 11.26
C ALA A 377 18.04 -20.70 12.50
N ALA A 378 18.93 -21.43 13.18
CA ALA A 378 19.56 -21.00 14.43
C ALA A 378 20.75 -20.05 14.19
N GLY A 379 20.82 -18.98 14.98
CA GLY A 379 21.95 -18.05 15.05
C GLY A 379 22.03 -17.02 13.93
N GLY A 380 22.84 -15.98 14.16
CA GLY A 380 23.14 -14.93 13.17
C GLY A 380 22.10 -13.81 13.04
N THR A 381 22.44 -12.83 12.22
CA THR A 381 21.55 -11.75 11.80
C THR A 381 20.46 -12.28 10.86
N GLU A 382 19.40 -11.50 10.65
CA GLU A 382 18.37 -11.82 9.66
C GLU A 382 18.93 -12.02 8.25
N ALA A 383 19.87 -11.17 7.83
CA ALA A 383 20.50 -11.26 6.52
C ALA A 383 21.33 -12.54 6.36
N GLU A 384 22.09 -12.95 7.39
CA GLU A 384 22.85 -14.20 7.38
C GLU A 384 21.94 -15.43 7.24
N ARG A 385 20.83 -15.45 8.00
CA ARG A 385 19.83 -16.52 7.91
C ARG A 385 19.19 -16.57 6.52
N ALA A 386 18.81 -15.42 5.96
CA ALA A 386 18.25 -15.36 4.61
C ALA A 386 19.23 -15.86 3.55
N MET A 387 20.49 -15.43 3.60
CA MET A 387 21.51 -15.88 2.64
C MET A 387 21.81 -17.37 2.77
N SER A 388 21.78 -17.93 3.98
CA SER A 388 21.89 -19.38 4.18
C SER A 388 20.73 -20.13 3.50
N LEU A 389 19.50 -19.63 3.62
CA LEU A 389 18.33 -20.25 2.98
C LEU A 389 18.38 -20.11 1.45
N TYR A 390 18.77 -18.95 0.92
CA TYR A 390 18.98 -18.76 -0.51
C TYR A 390 20.06 -19.68 -1.07
N ARG A 391 21.15 -19.89 -0.34
CA ARG A 391 22.20 -20.83 -0.72
C ARG A 391 21.68 -22.26 -0.79
N GLU A 392 20.85 -22.66 0.18
CA GLU A 392 20.21 -23.99 0.17
C GLU A 392 19.26 -24.13 -1.03
N ASP A 393 18.43 -23.13 -1.29
CA ASP A 393 17.48 -23.12 -2.40
C ASP A 393 18.13 -22.99 -3.78
N ALA A 394 19.36 -22.48 -3.88
CA ALA A 394 20.15 -22.53 -5.11
C ALA A 394 20.63 -23.96 -5.43
N GLY A 395 20.68 -24.85 -4.43
CA GLY A 395 21.18 -26.21 -4.59
C GLY A 395 22.60 -26.23 -5.18
N GLY A 396 22.74 -26.78 -6.40
CA GLY A 396 24.03 -26.85 -7.10
C GLY A 396 24.47 -25.53 -7.77
N ALA A 397 23.58 -24.55 -7.94
CA ALA A 397 23.86 -23.30 -8.65
C ALA A 397 24.57 -22.27 -7.76
N VAL A 398 25.68 -22.68 -7.12
CA VAL A 398 26.42 -21.87 -6.15
C VAL A 398 27.79 -21.48 -6.69
N LEU A 399 28.01 -20.19 -6.92
CA LEU A 399 29.30 -19.61 -7.27
C LEU A 399 30.06 -19.25 -6.00
N ASN A 400 31.08 -20.04 -5.68
CA ASN A 400 32.06 -19.79 -4.62
C ASN A 400 33.48 -19.91 -5.20
N ASP A 401 34.51 -19.78 -4.37
CA ASP A 401 35.92 -19.80 -4.83
C ASP A 401 36.32 -21.09 -5.54
N ALA A 402 35.81 -22.24 -5.09
CA ALA A 402 36.09 -23.52 -5.71
C ALA A 402 35.41 -23.61 -7.08
N THR A 403 34.12 -23.29 -7.15
CA THR A 403 33.35 -23.29 -8.41
C THR A 403 33.91 -22.27 -9.40
N ALA A 404 34.24 -21.06 -8.96
CA ALA A 404 34.80 -20.01 -9.81
C ALA A 404 36.12 -20.44 -10.46
N ARG A 405 37.01 -21.11 -9.70
CA ARG A 405 38.27 -21.65 -10.24
C ARG A 405 38.03 -22.69 -11.33
N ILE A 406 37.04 -23.58 -11.14
CA ILE A 406 36.68 -24.60 -12.14
C ILE A 406 36.10 -23.96 -13.40
N LEU A 407 35.28 -22.92 -13.24
CA LEU A 407 34.62 -22.22 -14.35
C LEU A 407 35.48 -21.15 -15.02
N GLY A 408 36.71 -20.91 -14.53
CA GLY A 408 37.59 -19.85 -15.04
C GLY A 408 37.06 -18.44 -14.79
N ILE A 409 36.26 -18.24 -13.73
CA ILE A 409 35.74 -16.93 -13.31
C ILE A 409 36.78 -16.28 -12.40
N GLU A 410 37.31 -15.14 -12.84
CA GLU A 410 38.30 -14.37 -12.09
C GLU A 410 37.65 -13.56 -10.96
N LYS A 411 38.47 -13.14 -10.00
CA LYS A 411 38.09 -12.12 -9.01
C LYS A 411 38.78 -10.79 -9.32
N ASP A 412 38.03 -9.70 -9.18
CA ASP A 412 38.52 -8.32 -9.27
C ASP A 412 38.17 -7.58 -7.97
N GLY A 413 39.18 -7.14 -7.22
CA GLY A 413 38.99 -6.52 -5.90
C GLY A 413 38.28 -7.43 -4.89
N GLY A 414 38.40 -8.76 -5.03
CA GLY A 414 37.72 -9.74 -4.19
C GLY A 414 36.32 -10.14 -4.69
N CYS A 415 35.74 -9.45 -5.66
CA CYS A 415 34.44 -9.78 -6.24
C CYS A 415 34.58 -10.71 -7.45
N PHE A 416 33.68 -11.68 -7.57
CA PHE A 416 33.60 -12.50 -8.78
C PHE A 416 33.26 -11.63 -9.98
N ARG A 417 34.03 -11.76 -11.07
CA ARG A 417 33.90 -10.91 -12.25
C ARG A 417 33.34 -11.69 -13.43
N ILE A 418 32.16 -11.28 -13.89
CA ILE A 418 31.60 -11.70 -15.19
C ILE A 418 31.83 -10.56 -16.18
N SER A 419 32.49 -10.85 -17.28
CA SER A 419 32.79 -9.88 -18.33
C SER A 419 32.91 -10.56 -19.69
N HIS A 420 33.05 -9.78 -20.76
CA HIS A 420 33.27 -10.28 -22.12
C HIS A 420 34.47 -11.24 -22.27
N SER A 421 35.43 -11.25 -21.34
CA SER A 421 36.58 -12.18 -21.35
C SER A 421 36.36 -13.41 -20.47
N THR A 422 35.26 -13.46 -19.70
CA THR A 422 34.90 -14.63 -18.91
C THR A 422 34.55 -15.77 -19.87
N PRO A 423 35.15 -16.97 -19.73
CA PRO A 423 34.79 -18.11 -20.57
C PRO A 423 33.31 -18.47 -20.42
N SER A 424 32.73 -19.07 -21.46
CA SER A 424 31.39 -19.65 -21.34
C SER A 424 31.35 -20.70 -20.24
N PHE A 425 30.31 -20.68 -19.41
CA PHE A 425 30.19 -21.59 -18.27
C PHE A 425 28.75 -22.05 -18.04
N VAL A 426 28.62 -23.18 -17.33
CA VAL A 426 27.36 -23.66 -16.79
C VAL A 426 27.51 -23.78 -15.28
N LEU A 427 26.67 -23.04 -14.55
CA LEU A 427 26.61 -23.06 -13.10
C LEU A 427 25.33 -23.77 -12.66
N GLY A 428 25.44 -24.89 -11.95
CA GLY A 428 24.30 -25.62 -11.40
C GLY A 428 24.06 -27.00 -12.00
N ASN A 429 22.93 -27.61 -11.64
CA ASN A 429 22.55 -28.97 -12.01
C ASN A 429 21.41 -28.94 -13.04
N PRO A 430 21.15 -30.05 -13.76
CA PRO A 430 19.93 -30.17 -14.58
C PRO A 430 18.69 -29.83 -13.74
N GLY A 431 17.91 -28.83 -14.14
CA GLY A 431 16.72 -28.35 -13.42
C GLY A 431 16.92 -27.08 -12.58
N ASN A 432 18.15 -26.67 -12.30
CA ASN A 432 18.50 -25.34 -11.77
C ASN A 432 19.90 -24.95 -12.24
N ARG A 433 20.00 -24.33 -13.42
CA ARG A 433 21.30 -23.91 -13.96
C ARG A 433 21.25 -22.53 -14.61
N VAL A 434 22.37 -21.83 -14.49
CA VAL A 434 22.68 -20.59 -15.18
C VAL A 434 23.77 -20.88 -16.21
N ILE A 435 23.49 -20.54 -17.46
CA ILE A 435 24.42 -20.73 -18.57
C ILE A 435 24.85 -19.36 -19.05
N TYR A 436 26.15 -19.08 -19.01
CA TYR A 436 26.72 -17.91 -19.65
C TYR A 436 27.39 -18.34 -20.96
N ASP A 437 26.91 -17.81 -22.07
CA ASP A 437 27.52 -17.94 -23.38
C ASP A 437 28.25 -16.64 -23.72
N GLN A 438 29.58 -16.68 -23.67
CA GLN A 438 30.46 -15.57 -23.97
C GLN A 438 30.31 -15.10 -25.42
N ALA A 439 30.24 -16.04 -26.37
CA ALA A 439 30.20 -15.73 -27.79
C ALA A 439 28.87 -15.07 -28.18
N ALA A 440 27.76 -15.57 -27.62
CA ALA A 440 26.44 -14.97 -27.83
C ALA A 440 26.18 -13.74 -26.93
N SER A 441 27.04 -13.48 -25.94
CA SER A 441 26.78 -12.52 -24.86
C SER A 441 25.38 -12.73 -24.26
N LEU A 442 25.09 -13.98 -23.88
CA LEU A 442 23.77 -14.43 -23.44
C LEU A 442 23.87 -15.15 -22.09
N LEU A 443 23.02 -14.74 -21.14
CA LEU A 443 22.82 -15.41 -19.86
C LEU A 443 21.47 -16.15 -19.88
N THR A 444 21.47 -17.48 -19.84
CA THR A 444 20.26 -18.28 -19.89
C THR A 444 19.99 -18.94 -18.54
N PHE A 445 18.77 -18.77 -18.03
CA PHE A 445 18.27 -19.44 -16.85
C PHE A 445 17.49 -20.69 -17.28
N GLU A 446 17.96 -21.89 -16.97
CA GLU A 446 17.26 -23.13 -17.33
C GLU A 446 16.85 -23.98 -16.12
N GLY A 447 15.58 -24.36 -16.12
CA GLY A 447 14.97 -25.20 -15.10
C GLY A 447 13.95 -24.47 -14.24
N ALA A 448 13.46 -25.14 -13.20
CA ALA A 448 12.42 -24.64 -12.31
C ALA A 448 12.92 -24.44 -10.87
N GLY A 449 14.23 -24.58 -10.62
CA GLY A 449 14.76 -24.57 -9.26
C GLY A 449 14.34 -25.82 -8.48
N PRO A 450 14.85 -26.03 -7.25
CA PRO A 450 14.49 -27.19 -6.43
C PRO A 450 13.02 -27.25 -6.00
N ARG A 451 12.31 -26.11 -6.04
CA ARG A 451 10.93 -25.97 -5.58
C ARG A 451 9.93 -25.64 -6.70
N GLY A 452 10.35 -25.64 -7.95
CA GLY A 452 9.47 -25.33 -9.09
C GLY A 452 9.22 -23.83 -9.33
N GLU A 453 9.86 -22.94 -8.57
CA GLU A 453 9.63 -21.49 -8.65
C GLU A 453 10.43 -20.78 -9.76
N GLY A 454 11.41 -21.47 -10.35
CA GLY A 454 12.32 -20.95 -11.37
C GLY A 454 13.77 -20.95 -10.90
N VAL A 455 14.67 -20.44 -11.72
CA VAL A 455 16.12 -20.62 -11.50
C VAL A 455 16.65 -19.61 -10.48
N LEU A 456 17.38 -20.12 -9.49
CA LEU A 456 18.06 -19.32 -8.48
C LEU A 456 19.54 -19.69 -8.46
N ALA A 457 20.41 -18.71 -8.67
CA ALA A 457 21.84 -18.87 -8.51
C ALA A 457 22.35 -18.01 -7.35
N PHE A 458 23.19 -18.60 -6.52
CA PHE A 458 23.76 -17.96 -5.34
C PHE A 458 25.24 -17.66 -5.54
N VAL A 459 25.65 -16.44 -5.23
CA VAL A 459 27.05 -16.00 -5.26
C VAL A 459 27.52 -15.77 -3.82
N ASP A 460 28.49 -16.56 -3.37
CA ASP A 460 29.03 -16.52 -2.01
C ASP A 460 30.15 -15.47 -1.90
N GLY A 461 29.76 -14.20 -1.96
CA GLY A 461 30.65 -13.03 -1.95
C GLY A 461 30.04 -11.87 -2.73
N CYS A 462 30.86 -10.92 -3.17
CA CYS A 462 30.40 -9.84 -4.06
C CYS A 462 30.51 -10.21 -5.55
N LEU A 463 29.65 -9.61 -6.37
CA LEU A 463 29.56 -9.83 -7.81
C LEU A 463 29.84 -8.53 -8.58
N LYS A 464 30.68 -8.61 -9.60
CA LYS A 464 30.96 -7.53 -10.53
C LYS A 464 30.64 -7.99 -11.96
N VAL A 465 29.68 -7.34 -12.60
CA VAL A 465 29.35 -7.58 -14.02
C VAL A 465 29.89 -6.40 -14.83
N HIS A 466 30.87 -6.66 -15.68
CA HIS A 466 31.54 -5.65 -16.49
C HIS A 466 31.18 -5.81 -17.97
N LEU A 467 30.35 -4.89 -18.47
CA LEU A 467 29.72 -4.93 -19.79
C LEU A 467 30.47 -4.04 -20.79
N ARG A 468 31.14 -4.65 -21.78
CA ARG A 468 31.71 -3.92 -22.93
C ARG A 468 30.70 -3.62 -24.04
N GLY A 469 29.56 -4.31 -24.02
CA GLY A 469 28.47 -4.19 -24.99
C GLY A 469 27.16 -4.64 -24.34
N SER A 470 26.32 -5.32 -25.10
CA SER A 470 25.09 -5.91 -24.56
C SER A 470 25.31 -7.33 -24.05
N LEU A 471 24.86 -7.59 -22.83
CA LEU A 471 24.63 -8.91 -22.27
C LEU A 471 23.12 -9.11 -22.22
N GLN A 472 22.62 -10.07 -23.00
CA GLN A 472 21.21 -10.41 -22.97
C GLN A 472 20.94 -11.48 -21.91
N TYR A 473 19.72 -11.55 -21.39
CA TYR A 473 19.27 -12.70 -20.61
C TYR A 473 18.00 -13.33 -21.17
N ARG A 474 17.90 -14.65 -20.99
CA ARG A 474 16.77 -15.48 -21.43
C ARG A 474 16.19 -16.25 -20.26
N ASN A 475 14.88 -16.43 -20.30
CA ASN A 475 14.02 -17.03 -19.28
C ASN A 475 13.95 -16.20 -18.00
N THR A 476 13.39 -16.79 -16.95
CA THR A 476 13.16 -16.14 -15.66
C THR A 476 14.08 -16.75 -14.60
N GLY A 477 14.84 -15.89 -13.91
CA GLY A 477 15.68 -16.34 -12.81
C GLY A 477 16.30 -15.19 -12.02
N THR A 478 16.88 -15.55 -10.88
CA THR A 478 17.40 -14.60 -9.90
C THR A 478 18.83 -14.91 -9.51
N LEU A 479 19.66 -13.86 -9.50
CA LEU A 479 21.00 -13.88 -8.94
C LEU A 479 20.95 -13.33 -7.52
N VAL A 480 21.24 -14.18 -6.54
CA VAL A 480 21.33 -13.80 -5.12
C VAL A 480 22.80 -13.71 -4.73
N VAL A 481 23.21 -12.57 -4.20
CA VAL A 481 24.61 -12.24 -3.94
C VAL A 481 24.79 -11.93 -2.46
N ASN A 482 25.62 -12.73 -1.79
CA ASN A 482 25.98 -12.60 -0.38
C ASN A 482 27.04 -11.49 -0.18
N GLY A 483 26.71 -10.28 -0.61
CA GLY A 483 27.58 -9.11 -0.59
C GLY A 483 27.10 -8.03 -1.54
N ASP A 484 28.03 -7.20 -2.02
CA ASP A 484 27.76 -6.14 -2.98
C ASP A 484 27.59 -6.66 -4.41
N VAL A 485 26.78 -5.95 -5.20
CA VAL A 485 26.71 -6.09 -6.65
C VAL A 485 27.19 -4.81 -7.32
N ARG A 486 28.08 -4.94 -8.30
CA ARG A 486 28.53 -3.83 -9.16
C ARG A 486 28.23 -4.13 -10.62
N LEU A 487 27.46 -3.25 -11.24
CA LEU A 487 27.12 -3.32 -12.65
C LEU A 487 27.86 -2.19 -13.37
N GLU A 488 28.88 -2.54 -14.13
CA GLU A 488 29.77 -1.61 -14.83
C GLU A 488 29.52 -1.70 -16.33
N GLY A 489 29.54 -0.55 -17.00
CA GLY A 489 29.44 -0.41 -18.45
C GLY A 489 30.66 0.33 -18.99
N GLU A 490 31.32 -0.23 -20.00
CA GLU A 490 32.44 0.40 -20.68
C GLU A 490 31.98 1.61 -21.52
N ARG A 491 32.94 2.45 -21.95
CA ARG A 491 32.69 3.59 -22.84
C ARG A 491 31.97 3.12 -24.10
N GLY A 492 30.74 3.61 -24.29
CA GLY A 492 29.88 3.24 -25.41
C GLY A 492 28.51 2.70 -24.99
N GLY A 493 28.31 2.47 -23.68
CA GLY A 493 27.03 2.06 -23.11
C GLY A 493 26.93 0.55 -22.96
N GLY A 494 27.32 0.04 -21.80
CA GLY A 494 27.08 -1.36 -21.44
C GLY A 494 25.58 -1.61 -21.21
N ALA A 495 25.06 -2.72 -21.70
CA ALA A 495 23.63 -3.00 -21.63
C ALA A 495 23.33 -4.40 -21.07
N LEU A 496 22.43 -4.50 -20.11
CA LEU A 496 21.91 -5.76 -19.56
C LEU A 496 20.40 -5.78 -19.79
N TYR A 497 19.90 -6.61 -20.70
CA TYR A 497 18.46 -6.63 -21.00
C TYR A 497 17.92 -7.99 -21.43
N ALA A 498 16.61 -8.15 -21.36
CA ALA A 498 15.91 -9.34 -21.84
C ALA A 498 16.16 -9.58 -23.33
N ALA A 499 16.40 -10.84 -23.71
CA ALA A 499 16.58 -11.23 -25.11
C ALA A 499 15.40 -10.79 -26.00
N ASP A 500 14.19 -10.77 -25.42
CA ASP A 500 12.92 -10.32 -26.03
C ASP A 500 12.25 -9.24 -25.17
N THR A 501 10.91 -9.18 -25.13
CA THR A 501 10.16 -8.26 -24.26
C THR A 501 10.38 -8.59 -22.78
N TYR A 502 10.55 -7.55 -21.96
CA TYR A 502 10.62 -7.64 -20.51
C TYR A 502 9.25 -7.26 -19.91
N PRO A 503 8.74 -7.94 -18.87
CA PRO A 503 9.31 -9.08 -18.17
C PRO A 503 8.83 -10.44 -18.71
N ILE A 504 8.04 -10.46 -19.80
CA ILE A 504 7.47 -11.67 -20.38
C ILE A 504 8.05 -11.89 -21.79
N PRO A 505 8.68 -13.05 -22.08
CA PRO A 505 8.82 -14.25 -21.25
C PRO A 505 10.10 -14.26 -20.38
N HIS A 506 10.83 -13.16 -20.31
CA HIS A 506 12.16 -13.10 -19.69
C HIS A 506 12.25 -12.05 -18.60
N SER A 507 12.65 -12.45 -17.41
CA SER A 507 12.81 -11.56 -16.27
C SER A 507 14.06 -11.92 -15.47
N LEU A 508 14.83 -10.90 -15.10
CA LEU A 508 16.05 -11.05 -14.29
C LEU A 508 15.85 -10.40 -12.93
N GLY A 509 16.05 -11.17 -11.88
CA GLY A 509 16.12 -10.70 -10.51
C GLY A 509 17.58 -10.58 -10.06
N VAL A 510 17.90 -9.51 -9.33
CA VAL A 510 19.19 -9.35 -8.66
C VAL A 510 18.93 -8.96 -7.21
N VAL A 511 19.40 -9.79 -6.29
CA VAL A 511 19.28 -9.58 -4.84
C VAL A 511 20.68 -9.45 -4.27
N ALA A 512 21.04 -8.26 -3.81
CA ALA A 512 22.26 -8.03 -3.05
C ALA A 512 21.94 -8.00 -1.56
N ARG A 513 22.70 -8.74 -0.75
CA ARG A 513 22.61 -8.64 0.71
C ARG A 513 22.89 -7.22 1.19
N ASP A 514 23.93 -6.61 0.61
CA ASP A 514 24.43 -5.30 0.99
C ASP A 514 24.01 -4.30 -0.11
N ASP A 515 24.96 -3.79 -0.91
CA ASP A 515 24.69 -2.68 -1.83
C ASP A 515 24.62 -3.09 -3.31
N ILE A 516 23.88 -2.32 -4.11
CA ILE A 516 23.98 -2.36 -5.58
C ILE A 516 24.55 -1.04 -6.09
N THR A 517 25.65 -1.11 -6.84
CA THR A 517 26.23 0.04 -7.52
C THR A 517 26.12 -0.11 -9.04
N PHE A 518 25.51 0.89 -9.68
CA PHE A 518 25.53 1.06 -11.13
C PHE A 518 26.59 2.10 -11.50
N ASP A 519 27.65 1.66 -12.20
CA ASP A 519 28.81 2.47 -12.62
C ASP A 519 29.06 2.31 -14.13
N GLY A 520 28.03 2.54 -14.93
CA GLY A 520 28.07 2.50 -16.40
C GLY A 520 28.52 3.80 -17.05
N SER A 521 28.93 3.79 -18.32
CA SER A 521 29.08 5.04 -19.10
C SER A 521 27.71 5.62 -19.48
N PRO A 522 27.63 6.89 -19.91
CA PRO A 522 26.43 7.41 -20.58
C PRO A 522 25.91 6.43 -21.63
N GLY A 523 24.59 6.24 -21.63
CA GLY A 523 23.91 5.25 -22.46
C GLY A 523 23.94 3.81 -21.91
N SER A 524 24.46 3.56 -20.71
CA SER A 524 24.34 2.21 -20.11
C SER A 524 22.89 1.92 -19.73
N ARG A 525 22.44 0.69 -20.00
CA ARG A 525 21.03 0.27 -19.87
C ARG A 525 20.94 -0.98 -19.02
N TYR A 526 20.07 -1.02 -18.02
CA TYR A 526 19.82 -2.24 -17.26
C TYR A 526 18.32 -2.47 -17.09
N LEU A 527 17.85 -3.66 -17.48
CA LEU A 527 16.47 -4.11 -17.33
C LEU A 527 16.42 -5.26 -16.33
N GLY A 528 15.67 -5.10 -15.24
CA GLY A 528 15.55 -6.13 -14.21
C GLY A 528 14.83 -5.66 -12.95
N ALA A 529 14.65 -6.59 -12.02
CA ALA A 529 14.20 -6.33 -10.65
C ALA A 529 15.43 -6.32 -9.73
N PHE A 530 15.74 -5.17 -9.12
CA PHE A 530 16.96 -5.00 -8.32
C PHE A 530 16.62 -4.73 -6.86
N PHE A 531 17.02 -5.63 -5.97
CA PHE A 531 16.88 -5.50 -4.53
C PHE A 531 18.26 -5.32 -3.87
N ALA A 532 18.41 -4.29 -3.03
CA ALA A 532 19.55 -4.13 -2.14
C ALA A 532 19.09 -4.09 -0.68
N GLY A 533 19.68 -4.95 0.17
CA GLY A 533 19.44 -4.93 1.61
C GLY A 533 20.04 -3.69 2.30
N GLY A 534 20.95 -2.98 1.63
CA GLY A 534 21.44 -1.66 2.00
C GLY A 534 20.97 -0.59 1.01
N ARG A 535 21.92 -0.05 0.25
CA ARG A 535 21.72 1.10 -0.66
C ARG A 535 21.88 0.73 -2.12
N ILE A 536 21.15 1.46 -2.97
CA ILE A 536 21.35 1.46 -4.41
C ILE A 536 22.00 2.78 -4.81
N GLN A 537 23.18 2.71 -5.44
CA GLN A 537 23.92 3.89 -5.89
C GLN A 537 24.03 3.90 -7.42
N VAL A 538 23.66 5.02 -8.04
CA VAL A 538 23.78 5.24 -9.49
C VAL A 538 24.80 6.35 -9.71
N ARG A 539 26.05 5.97 -10.01
CA ARG A 539 27.20 6.91 -10.01
C ARG A 539 27.33 7.74 -11.28
N ARG A 540 26.73 7.24 -12.37
CA ARG A 540 26.91 7.77 -13.72
C ARG A 540 25.58 7.86 -14.45
N GLU A 541 25.63 8.31 -15.71
CA GLU A 541 24.43 8.45 -16.52
C GLU A 541 23.93 7.08 -16.98
N ILE A 542 22.77 6.66 -16.47
CA ILE A 542 22.27 5.29 -16.62
C ILE A 542 20.75 5.29 -16.83
N ILE A 543 20.31 4.37 -17.69
CA ILE A 543 18.92 4.08 -17.97
C ILE A 543 18.56 2.73 -17.31
N LEU A 544 17.54 2.73 -16.46
CA LEU A 544 17.09 1.56 -15.70
C LEU A 544 15.61 1.33 -15.97
N GLY A 545 15.23 0.12 -16.37
CA GLY A 545 13.83 -0.26 -16.43
C GLY A 545 13.53 -1.48 -15.55
N GLY A 546 12.34 -1.47 -14.96
CA GLY A 546 11.91 -2.46 -13.98
C GLY A 546 11.61 -1.78 -12.65
N ALA A 547 12.21 -2.27 -11.58
CA ALA A 547 12.01 -1.75 -10.23
C ALA A 547 13.32 -1.78 -9.44
N LEU A 548 13.59 -0.69 -8.73
CA LEU A 548 14.67 -0.60 -7.74
C LEU A 548 14.08 -0.63 -6.34
N VAL A 549 14.52 -1.55 -5.51
CA VAL A 549 14.09 -1.67 -4.10
C VAL A 549 15.33 -1.58 -3.22
N ALA A 550 15.51 -0.42 -2.59
CA ALA A 550 16.58 -0.19 -1.61
C ALA A 550 15.99 -0.18 -0.20
N ALA A 551 16.49 -1.04 0.69
CA ALA A 551 15.99 -1.07 2.06
C ALA A 551 16.37 0.19 2.86
N ASP A 552 17.50 0.82 2.54
CA ASP A 552 17.95 2.07 3.17
C ASP A 552 17.85 3.26 2.21
N GLU A 553 18.68 3.32 1.17
CA GLU A 553 18.84 4.56 0.40
C GLU A 553 18.98 4.34 -1.11
N LEU A 554 18.37 5.23 -1.89
CA LEU A 554 18.63 5.36 -3.33
C LEU A 554 19.43 6.63 -3.59
N ARG A 555 20.67 6.50 -4.10
CA ARG A 555 21.62 7.59 -4.35
C ARG A 555 21.94 7.75 -5.84
N PRO A 556 21.10 8.48 -6.61
CA PRO A 556 21.50 8.96 -7.92
C PRO A 556 22.51 10.11 -7.78
N GLU A 557 23.69 9.97 -8.39
CA GLU A 557 24.76 11.00 -8.37
C GLU A 557 24.83 11.80 -9.68
N ARG A 558 24.27 11.26 -10.77
CA ARG A 558 24.25 11.87 -12.11
C ARG A 558 22.92 11.60 -12.81
N ALA A 559 22.85 11.96 -14.09
CA ALA A 559 21.67 11.79 -14.96
C ALA A 559 21.12 10.35 -14.93
N THR A 560 20.04 10.10 -14.19
CA THR A 560 19.49 8.76 -13.99
C THR A 560 18.07 8.71 -14.52
N HIS A 561 17.79 7.78 -15.43
CA HIS A 561 16.44 7.58 -15.97
C HIS A 561 15.88 6.24 -15.49
N LEU A 562 14.78 6.26 -14.73
CA LEU A 562 14.11 5.08 -14.18
C LEU A 562 12.76 4.89 -14.86
N TYR A 563 12.46 3.67 -15.30
CA TYR A 563 11.22 3.32 -15.99
C TYR A 563 10.53 2.17 -15.23
N GLN A 564 9.38 2.46 -14.61
CA GLN A 564 8.54 1.42 -14.01
C GLN A 564 8.09 0.44 -15.10
N VAL A 565 8.03 -0.85 -14.77
CA VAL A 565 7.41 -1.86 -15.62
C VAL A 565 6.25 -2.51 -14.87
N PRO A 566 5.00 -2.05 -15.05
CA PRO A 566 3.86 -2.51 -14.24
C PRO A 566 3.63 -4.03 -14.31
N ALA A 567 3.92 -4.64 -15.45
CA ALA A 567 3.80 -6.10 -15.62
C ALA A 567 4.78 -6.90 -14.74
N LEU A 568 5.80 -6.27 -14.15
CA LEU A 568 6.81 -6.95 -13.32
C LEU A 568 6.21 -7.57 -12.06
N VAL A 569 5.21 -6.93 -11.43
CA VAL A 569 4.61 -7.44 -10.19
C VAL A 569 4.00 -8.84 -10.38
N SER A 570 3.44 -9.11 -11.56
CA SER A 570 2.82 -10.40 -11.91
C SER A 570 3.80 -11.39 -12.55
N ASN A 571 5.02 -10.94 -12.88
CA ASN A 571 6.05 -11.74 -13.56
C ASN A 571 7.40 -11.56 -12.85
N LEU A 572 7.34 -11.49 -11.53
CA LEU A 572 8.51 -11.26 -10.72
C LEU A 572 9.40 -12.50 -10.76
N PRO A 573 10.72 -12.35 -10.94
CA PRO A 573 11.66 -13.46 -10.80
C PRO A 573 11.50 -14.17 -9.45
N PRO A 574 11.66 -15.50 -9.40
CA PRO A 574 11.60 -16.23 -8.12
C PRO A 574 12.68 -15.77 -7.16
N GLY A 575 12.47 -15.94 -5.86
CA GLY A 575 13.49 -15.54 -4.89
C GLY A 575 13.53 -14.04 -4.60
N MET A 576 12.77 -13.18 -5.28
CA MET A 576 12.78 -11.75 -4.97
C MET A 576 12.11 -11.46 -3.61
N PRO A 577 12.76 -10.68 -2.71
CA PRO A 577 12.19 -10.21 -1.45
C PRO A 577 10.88 -9.45 -1.66
N GLY A 578 9.89 -9.63 -0.78
CA GLY A 578 8.58 -8.99 -0.94
C GLY A 578 7.82 -9.45 -2.19
N GLY A 579 8.17 -10.61 -2.75
CA GLY A 579 7.46 -11.21 -3.87
C GLY A 579 6.01 -11.49 -3.51
N GLY A 580 5.11 -10.79 -4.18
CA GLY A 580 3.68 -10.77 -3.91
C GLY A 580 3.13 -9.35 -4.03
N ALA A 581 1.84 -9.24 -4.36
CA ALA A 581 1.18 -7.96 -4.31
C ALA A 581 0.86 -7.61 -2.85
N GLN A 582 1.15 -6.37 -2.47
CA GLN A 582 0.82 -5.86 -1.14
C GLN A 582 -0.34 -4.88 -1.32
N TRP A 583 -1.56 -5.38 -1.16
CA TRP A 583 -2.73 -4.54 -1.33
C TRP A 583 -3.11 -3.85 -0.03
N MET A 584 -3.45 -2.58 -0.16
CA MET A 584 -4.06 -1.79 0.90
C MET A 584 -5.36 -1.18 0.42
N LEU A 585 -6.32 -1.06 1.32
CA LEU A 585 -7.50 -0.25 1.12
C LEU A 585 -7.27 1.14 1.69
N ILE A 586 -7.32 2.14 0.82
CA ILE A 586 -7.24 3.56 1.19
C ILE A 586 -8.66 4.10 1.25
N ALA A 587 -9.08 4.59 2.41
CA ALA A 587 -10.33 5.30 2.54
C ALA A 587 -10.23 6.69 1.89
N LEU A 588 -10.99 6.89 0.80
CA LEU A 588 -11.08 8.16 0.08
C LEU A 588 -12.11 9.10 0.71
N SER A 589 -13.29 8.58 1.07
CA SER A 589 -14.33 9.36 1.74
C SER A 589 -15.22 8.48 2.63
N TRP A 590 -15.82 9.10 3.65
CA TRP A 590 -16.83 8.49 4.52
C TRP A 590 -17.97 9.49 4.75
N ARG A 591 -19.20 8.97 4.81
CA ARG A 591 -20.40 9.71 5.19
C ARG A 591 -21.25 8.85 6.09
N GLU A 592 -21.63 9.44 7.22
CA GLU A 592 -22.64 8.89 8.11
C GLU A 592 -24.00 9.46 7.74
N MET A 593 -25.02 8.59 7.69
CA MET A 593 -26.41 9.01 7.52
C MET A 593 -27.28 8.30 8.55
N LEU A 594 -28.02 9.09 9.31
CA LEU A 594 -29.10 8.61 10.16
C LEU A 594 -30.32 8.35 9.25
N GLU A 595 -30.75 7.09 9.14
CA GLU A 595 -32.02 6.75 8.49
C GLU A 595 -33.06 6.58 9.61
N GLN A 596 -33.96 7.56 9.75
CA GLN A 596 -35.08 7.50 10.71
C GLN A 596 -36.24 6.68 10.17
#